data_AF-A0A7S2PBH5-F1
#
_entry.id   AF-A0A7S2PBH5-F1
#
_cell.length_a   1.000
_cell.length_b   1.000
_cell.length_c   1.000
_cell.angle_alpha   90.00
_cell.angle_beta   90.00
_cell.angle_gamma   90.00
#
_symmetry.space_group_name_H-M   'P 1'
#
loop_
_entity.id
_entity.type
_entity.pdbx_description
1 polymer ?
#
loop_
_entity_poly.entity_id
_entity_poly.type
_entity_poly.pdbx_seq_one_letter_code
_entity_poly.pdbx_strand_id
1 'polypeptide(L)'
;MHHVLKDLRSMCAPHSKLMSKNNPISAFQHAGKNSIEFLCTKNDSTLFAIGSHNKKRPSNLVLGRLFDHQILDMVELGVVQYKGLKDYRGAPKKRVGSKPMMCFIGDVWHLDEEMKKLQNLLLDLFRGDPVSKLALIGLDHCICVTAASDGIIRLRTYYCKLKKNPNGLRTPVPFLTSSGPDMDFTVRRSEYAAADVYKAARRQPKAAKAKKVKNKTTNLFGETIGRLHLEKQNIDKMGGKRVKALRIAGKIAKEEEDAAIEAELQREGAELGKEFKATMGYTEEDMA
;
A
#
# COMPACT_ATOMS: atom_id res chain seq x y z
N MET A 1 30.12 10.63 19.07
CA MET A 1 28.85 11.22 18.60
C MET A 1 29.00 12.36 17.61
N HIS A 2 29.92 13.31 17.79
CA HIS A 2 30.10 14.42 16.83
C HIS A 2 30.31 13.97 15.38
N HIS A 3 31.17 12.97 15.17
CA HIS A 3 31.44 12.41 13.83
C HIS A 3 30.20 11.77 13.19
N VAL A 4 29.43 11.02 13.98
CA VAL A 4 28.15 10.41 13.55
C VAL A 4 27.19 11.48 13.03
N LEU A 5 27.02 12.60 13.76
CA LEU A 5 26.14 13.69 13.33
C LEU A 5 26.63 14.40 12.07
N LYS A 6 27.96 14.58 11.92
CA LYS A 6 28.55 15.15 10.70
C LYS A 6 28.32 14.27 9.47
N ASP A 7 28.44 12.96 9.63
CA ASP A 7 28.20 12.02 8.54
C ASP A 7 26.70 11.92 8.21
N LEU A 8 25.83 11.90 9.23
CA LEU A 8 24.36 11.95 9.04
C LEU A 8 23.91 13.22 8.31
N ARG A 9 24.48 14.38 8.67
CA ARG A 9 24.28 15.65 7.94
C ARG A 9 24.69 15.50 6.48
N SER A 10 25.85 14.89 6.21
CA SER A 10 26.37 14.69 4.85
C SER A 10 25.46 13.78 4.03
N MET A 11 24.88 12.75 4.66
CA MET A 11 23.86 11.89 4.03
C MET A 11 22.59 12.65 3.65
N CYS A 12 22.13 13.59 4.49
CA CYS A 12 20.90 14.35 4.24
C CYS A 12 21.13 15.69 3.50
N ALA A 13 22.37 16.04 3.16
CA ALA A 13 22.68 17.28 2.45
C ALA A 13 22.06 17.29 1.03
N PRO A 14 21.48 18.42 0.58
CA PRO A 14 21.63 19.77 1.14
C PRO A 14 20.61 20.15 2.23
N HIS A 15 19.54 19.38 2.44
CA HIS A 15 18.45 19.70 3.36
C HIS A 15 18.78 19.32 4.82
N SER A 16 19.93 19.78 5.33
CA SER A 16 20.37 19.49 6.68
C SER A 16 21.14 20.65 7.32
N LYS A 17 20.75 21.00 8.54
CA LYS A 17 21.43 22.01 9.37
C LYS A 17 22.06 21.31 10.58
N LEU A 18 23.34 21.60 10.84
CA LEU A 18 24.06 21.09 12.01
C LEU A 18 24.39 22.26 12.92
N MET A 19 23.98 22.18 14.18
CA MET A 19 24.31 23.19 15.18
C MET A 19 25.74 23.00 15.68
N SER A 20 26.48 24.11 15.81
CA SER A 20 27.88 24.09 16.30
C SER A 20 27.97 24.06 17.82
N LYS A 21 27.02 24.71 18.51
CA LYS A 21 26.99 24.79 19.98
C LYS A 21 26.41 23.51 20.57
N ASN A 22 27.03 23.03 21.64
CA ASN A 22 26.48 21.94 22.43
C ASN A 22 25.28 22.44 23.25
N ASN A 23 24.12 21.81 23.08
CA ASN A 23 22.91 22.12 23.83
C ASN A 23 22.63 20.96 24.80
N PRO A 24 22.52 21.19 26.12
CA PRO A 24 22.30 20.14 27.10
C PRO A 24 20.83 19.67 27.08
N ILE A 25 20.45 18.91 26.06
CA ILE A 25 19.07 18.44 25.85
C ILE A 25 18.95 16.97 26.23
N SER A 26 18.06 16.68 27.18
CA SER A 26 17.65 15.32 27.51
C SER A 26 16.33 14.99 26.81
N ALA A 27 16.41 14.36 25.63
CA ALA A 27 15.30 14.29 24.67
C ALA A 27 13.97 13.74 25.24
N PHE A 28 14.03 12.78 26.17
CA PHE A 28 12.84 12.13 26.75
C PHE A 28 12.27 12.85 27.99
N GLN A 29 12.94 13.90 28.49
CA GLN A 29 12.41 14.71 29.59
C GLN A 29 11.54 15.84 29.04
N HIS A 30 10.54 16.27 29.81
CA HIS A 30 9.60 17.32 29.38
C HIS A 30 10.32 18.62 28.94
N ALA A 31 11.26 19.12 29.74
CA ALA A 31 12.07 20.30 29.37
C ALA A 31 12.90 20.10 28.09
N GLY A 32 13.35 18.86 27.85
CA GLY A 32 14.07 18.48 26.64
C GLY A 32 13.18 18.53 25.41
N LYS A 33 11.97 17.97 25.48
CA LYS A 33 10.97 18.00 24.39
C LYS A 33 10.66 19.43 23.95
N ASN A 34 10.35 20.31 24.91
CA ASN A 34 10.06 21.72 24.63
C ASN A 34 11.26 22.43 23.97
N SER A 35 12.48 22.08 24.37
CA SER A 35 13.71 22.62 23.76
C SER A 35 13.88 22.15 22.31
N ILE A 36 13.54 20.89 22.01
CA ILE A 36 13.58 20.34 20.65
C ILE A 36 12.55 21.04 19.78
N GLU A 37 11.30 21.14 20.25
CA GLU A 37 10.21 21.81 19.54
C GLU A 37 10.54 23.27 19.24
N PHE A 38 11.08 23.99 20.22
CA PHE A 38 11.55 25.37 20.03
C PHE A 38 12.65 25.46 18.96
N LEU A 39 13.69 24.60 19.03
CA LEU A 39 14.79 24.62 18.08
C LEU A 39 14.34 24.25 16.67
N CYS A 40 13.52 23.21 16.53
CA CYS A 40 12.97 22.77 15.26
C CYS A 40 12.08 23.84 14.63
N THR A 41 11.21 24.48 15.41
CA THR A 41 10.36 25.59 14.96
C THR A 41 11.17 26.79 14.55
N LYS A 42 12.17 27.18 15.34
CA LYS A 42 13.05 28.32 15.03
C LYS A 42 13.88 28.10 13.76
N ASN A 43 14.27 26.85 13.48
CA ASN A 43 15.07 26.51 12.31
C ASN A 43 14.27 26.06 11.09
N ASP A 44 12.93 26.05 11.20
CA ASP A 44 12.01 25.49 10.22
C ASP A 44 12.43 24.08 9.78
N SER A 45 12.48 23.16 10.75
CA SER A 45 12.96 21.80 10.55
C SER A 45 12.02 20.80 11.20
N THR A 46 11.41 19.94 10.38
CA THR A 46 10.45 18.92 10.83
C THR A 46 11.11 17.66 11.34
N LEU A 47 12.36 17.40 10.97
CA LEU A 47 13.15 16.24 11.39
C LEU A 47 14.30 16.69 12.30
N PHE A 48 14.66 15.86 13.28
CA PHE A 48 15.79 16.14 14.15
C PHE A 48 16.61 14.89 14.48
N ALA A 49 17.89 15.13 14.80
CA ALA A 49 18.82 14.13 15.30
C ALA A 49 19.64 14.71 16.45
N ILE A 50 19.68 14.02 17.59
CA ILE A 50 20.41 14.45 18.79
C ILE A 50 21.41 13.37 19.17
N GLY A 51 22.68 13.75 19.26
CA GLY A 51 23.74 12.90 19.80
C GLY A 51 23.96 13.19 21.29
N SER A 52 23.97 12.15 22.11
CA SER A 52 24.30 12.22 23.54
C SER A 52 25.19 11.03 23.94
N HIS A 53 25.86 11.14 25.09
CA HIS A 53 26.68 10.05 25.62
C HIS A 53 26.68 10.11 27.15
N ASN A 54 26.38 8.99 27.80
CA ASN A 54 26.51 8.83 29.25
C ASN A 54 26.79 7.36 29.64
N LYS A 55 27.14 7.09 30.89
CA LYS A 55 27.49 5.74 31.37
C LYS A 55 26.37 4.70 31.16
N LYS A 56 25.11 5.10 31.34
CA LYS A 56 23.93 4.21 31.16
C LYS A 56 23.60 3.99 29.69
N ARG A 57 23.86 4.99 28.84
CA ARG A 57 23.53 5.04 27.42
C ARG A 57 24.72 5.61 26.65
N PRO A 58 25.78 4.80 26.45
CA PRO A 58 26.88 5.22 25.62
C PRO A 58 26.41 5.38 24.17
N SER A 59 27.06 6.31 23.48
CA SER A 59 26.92 6.59 22.04
C SER A 59 25.47 6.60 21.55
N ASN A 60 24.69 7.52 22.10
CA ASN A 60 23.25 7.55 21.97
C ASN A 60 22.80 8.54 20.91
N LEU A 61 22.04 8.07 19.91
CA LEU A 61 21.48 8.87 18.84
C LEU A 61 19.96 8.85 18.97
N VAL A 62 19.32 10.00 19.15
CA VAL A 62 17.86 10.12 19.10
C VAL A 62 17.47 10.71 17.76
N LEU A 63 16.59 10.02 17.03
CA LEU A 63 15.99 10.49 15.78
C LEU A 63 14.51 10.76 16.04
N GLY A 64 13.95 11.79 15.41
CA GLY A 64 12.52 12.03 15.49
C GLY A 64 12.04 13.05 14.48
N ARG A 65 10.71 13.22 14.45
CA ARG A 65 10.04 14.21 13.62
C ARG A 65 8.91 14.89 14.36
N LEU A 66 8.55 16.05 13.84
CA LEU A 66 7.50 16.91 14.34
C LEU A 66 6.31 16.89 13.39
N PHE A 67 5.14 17.09 13.96
CA PHE A 67 3.91 17.41 13.26
C PHE A 67 3.29 18.62 13.96
N ASP A 68 3.02 19.67 13.19
CA ASP A 68 2.49 20.93 13.72
C ASP A 68 3.32 21.49 14.89
N HIS A 69 4.65 21.53 14.71
CA HIS A 69 5.62 22.01 15.70
C HIS A 69 5.68 21.23 17.02
N GLN A 70 4.95 20.13 17.15
CA GLN A 70 5.01 19.21 18.28
C GLN A 70 5.67 17.89 17.87
N ILE A 71 6.32 17.22 18.81
CA ILE A 71 6.96 15.94 18.53
C ILE A 71 5.89 14.88 18.19
N LEU A 72 6.00 14.29 16.99
CA LEU A 72 5.13 13.21 16.54
C LEU A 72 5.67 11.85 16.98
N ASP A 73 6.95 11.59 16.73
CA ASP A 73 7.62 10.39 17.19
C ASP A 73 9.12 10.62 17.33
N MET A 74 9.72 9.88 18.26
CA MET A 74 11.16 9.82 18.44
C MET A 74 11.61 8.42 18.86
N VAL A 75 12.78 8.03 18.38
CA VAL A 75 13.40 6.73 18.68
C VAL A 75 14.85 6.95 19.10
N GLU A 76 15.21 6.32 20.21
CA GLU A 76 16.56 6.26 20.74
C GLU A 76 17.30 5.05 20.19
N LEU A 77 18.42 5.30 19.52
CA LEU A 77 19.30 4.32 18.90
C LEU A 77 20.66 4.35 19.59
N GLY A 78 21.06 3.24 20.19
CA GLY A 78 22.40 3.04 20.69
C GLY A 78 23.35 2.64 19.57
N VAL A 79 24.30 3.50 19.22
CA VAL A 79 25.34 3.21 18.22
C VAL A 79 26.36 2.24 18.83
N VAL A 80 26.38 1.01 18.34
CA VAL A 80 27.27 -0.06 18.79
C VAL A 80 28.58 -0.03 18.02
N GLN A 81 28.49 -0.02 16.69
CA GLN A 81 29.64 0.09 15.80
C GLN A 81 29.45 1.28 14.86
N TYR A 82 30.54 1.97 14.57
CA TYR A 82 30.56 3.11 13.66
C TYR A 82 31.86 3.12 12.87
N LYS A 83 31.72 3.18 11.55
CA LYS A 83 32.81 3.44 10.62
C LYS A 83 32.42 4.63 9.76
N GLY A 84 33.17 5.72 9.89
CA GLY A 84 32.81 7.00 9.32
C GLY A 84 33.16 7.11 7.83
N LEU A 85 32.65 8.15 7.18
CA LEU A 85 32.98 8.46 5.78
C LEU A 85 34.48 8.64 5.54
N LYS A 86 35.23 9.06 6.56
CA LYS A 86 36.69 9.26 6.49
C LYS A 86 37.47 7.96 6.41
N ASP A 87 36.91 6.86 6.90
CA ASP A 87 37.57 5.55 6.92
C ASP A 87 37.48 4.86 5.54
N TYR A 88 36.62 5.36 4.66
CA TYR A 88 36.44 4.93 3.28
C TYR A 88 37.27 5.76 2.29
N ARG A 89 38.56 5.98 2.60
CA ARG A 89 39.45 6.79 1.74
C ARG A 89 39.54 6.19 0.33
N GLY A 90 39.40 7.04 -0.68
CA GLY A 90 39.44 6.64 -2.09
C GLY A 90 38.14 6.03 -2.63
N ALA A 91 37.15 5.74 -1.78
CA ALA A 91 35.84 5.30 -2.25
C ALA A 91 35.10 6.46 -2.95
N PRO A 92 34.38 6.18 -4.04
CA PRO A 92 33.55 7.18 -4.69
C PRO A 92 32.46 7.67 -3.72
N LYS A 93 32.33 9.00 -3.65
CA LYS A 93 31.36 9.65 -2.77
C LYS A 93 30.06 9.91 -3.53
N LYS A 94 28.94 9.87 -2.81
CA LYS A 94 27.66 10.33 -3.36
C LYS A 94 27.73 11.81 -3.75
N ARG A 95 26.93 12.22 -4.73
CA ARG A 95 26.69 13.62 -5.03
C ARG A 95 25.82 14.25 -3.93
N VAL A 96 25.99 15.55 -3.72
CA VAL A 96 25.14 16.30 -2.80
C VAL A 96 23.76 16.42 -3.44
N GLY A 97 22.70 16.11 -2.68
CA GLY A 97 21.32 16.15 -3.17
C GLY A 97 20.90 15.01 -4.10
N SER A 98 21.75 14.01 -4.35
CA SER A 98 21.30 12.81 -5.07
C SER A 98 20.29 12.01 -4.24
N LYS A 99 19.31 11.41 -4.92
CA LYS A 99 18.25 10.64 -4.26
C LYS A 99 18.77 9.24 -3.93
N PRO A 100 18.78 8.81 -2.66
CA PRO A 100 19.24 7.47 -2.31
C PRO A 100 18.26 6.42 -2.82
N MET A 101 18.80 5.30 -3.30
CA MET A 101 18.06 4.04 -3.29
C MET A 101 18.04 3.52 -1.86
N MET A 102 16.91 2.98 -1.40
CA MET A 102 16.79 2.44 -0.06
C MET A 102 16.35 0.98 -0.13
N CYS A 103 17.06 0.12 0.58
CA CYS A 103 16.77 -1.30 0.67
C CYS A 103 16.64 -1.69 2.15
N PHE A 104 15.49 -2.25 2.53
CA PHE A 104 15.28 -2.79 3.87
C PHE A 104 15.28 -4.31 3.78
N ILE A 105 16.19 -4.94 4.53
CA ILE A 105 16.41 -6.39 4.48
C ILE A 105 16.07 -6.97 5.85
N GLY A 106 15.23 -8.02 5.85
CA GLY A 106 14.84 -8.78 7.03
C GLY A 106 13.33 -8.76 7.29
N ASP A 107 12.78 -9.89 7.70
CA ASP A 107 11.33 -10.06 7.90
C ASP A 107 10.81 -9.25 9.10
N VAL A 108 11.69 -8.91 10.04
CA VAL A 108 11.38 -8.13 11.24
C VAL A 108 10.73 -6.79 10.89
N TRP A 109 11.10 -6.17 9.76
CA TRP A 109 10.48 -4.92 9.28
C TRP A 109 8.99 -5.06 8.99
N HIS A 110 8.50 -6.26 8.68
CA HIS A 110 7.10 -6.54 8.33
C HIS A 110 6.33 -7.23 9.45
N LEU A 111 7.02 -7.84 10.41
CA LEU A 111 6.40 -8.54 11.52
C LEU A 111 6.15 -7.60 12.70
N ASP A 112 7.16 -6.82 13.10
CA ASP A 112 7.10 -5.98 14.30
C ASP A 112 6.60 -4.55 13.97
N GLU A 113 5.65 -4.06 14.77
CA GLU A 113 5.05 -2.72 14.60
C GLU A 113 6.03 -1.59 14.96
N GLU A 114 6.88 -1.77 15.97
CA GLU A 114 7.90 -0.75 16.30
C GLU A 114 8.90 -0.60 15.16
N MET A 115 9.31 -1.72 14.58
CA MET A 115 10.23 -1.76 13.45
C MET A 115 9.60 -1.17 12.17
N LYS A 116 8.30 -1.37 11.93
CA LYS A 116 7.57 -0.65 10.85
C LYS A 116 7.59 0.86 11.04
N LYS A 117 7.39 1.34 12.26
CA LYS A 117 7.43 2.77 12.58
C LYS A 117 8.84 3.34 12.43
N LEU A 118 9.86 2.61 12.88
CA LEU A 118 11.26 2.98 12.69
C LEU A 118 11.66 2.98 11.20
N GLN A 119 11.24 1.99 10.43
CA GLN A 119 11.42 1.95 8.98
C GLN A 119 10.83 3.20 8.33
N ASN A 120 9.61 3.59 8.74
CA ASN A 120 8.96 4.79 8.25
C ASN A 120 9.73 6.07 8.60
N LEU A 121 10.25 6.18 9.83
CA LEU A 121 11.09 7.31 10.26
C LEU A 121 12.39 7.40 9.45
N LEU A 122 13.08 6.27 9.24
CA LEU A 122 14.32 6.22 8.44
C LEU A 122 14.06 6.54 6.97
N LEU A 123 12.96 6.04 6.40
CA LEU A 123 12.52 6.40 5.06
C LEU A 123 12.32 7.90 4.93
N ASP A 124 11.60 8.53 5.86
CA ASP A 124 11.31 9.96 5.82
C ASP A 124 12.58 10.81 5.99
N LEU A 125 13.53 10.35 6.81
CA LEU A 125 14.81 11.02 7.02
C LEU A 125 15.69 11.06 5.76
N PHE A 126 15.76 9.97 4.99
CA PHE A 126 16.71 9.85 3.88
C PHE A 126 16.11 10.11 2.49
N ARG A 127 14.80 9.94 2.29
CA ARG A 127 14.19 9.96 0.94
C ARG A 127 14.27 11.30 0.21
N GLY A 128 14.35 12.42 0.94
CA GLY A 128 14.21 13.77 0.37
C GLY A 128 12.87 13.99 -0.33
N ASP A 129 12.81 14.93 -1.28
CA ASP A 129 11.55 15.30 -1.93
C ASP A 129 11.00 14.18 -2.85
N PRO A 130 9.67 13.97 -2.87
CA PRO A 130 9.03 13.07 -3.82
C PRO A 130 9.14 13.64 -5.25
N VAL A 131 9.70 12.85 -6.16
CA VAL A 131 9.90 13.23 -7.57
C VAL A 131 9.20 12.24 -8.50
N SER A 132 8.62 12.71 -9.59
CA SER A 132 7.93 11.88 -10.59
C SER A 132 8.87 11.29 -11.64
N LYS A 133 9.98 11.98 -11.91
CA LYS A 133 11.01 11.57 -12.88
C LYS A 133 12.37 11.69 -12.22
N LEU A 134 13.26 10.75 -12.53
CA LEU A 134 14.62 10.72 -12.01
C LEU A 134 15.61 10.56 -13.16
N ALA A 135 16.70 11.32 -13.13
CA ALA A 135 17.79 11.12 -14.06
C ALA A 135 18.59 9.87 -13.66
N LEU A 136 18.92 9.01 -14.62
CA LEU A 136 19.72 7.79 -14.39
C LEU A 136 21.08 8.09 -13.74
N ILE A 137 21.70 9.22 -14.11
CA ILE A 137 22.95 9.66 -13.48
C ILE A 137 22.76 10.05 -12.00
N GLY A 138 21.53 10.33 -11.56
CA GLY A 138 21.22 10.61 -10.16
C GLY A 138 21.19 9.37 -9.26
N LEU A 139 21.18 8.16 -9.83
CA LEU A 139 21.24 6.89 -9.10
C LEU A 139 22.68 6.51 -8.78
N ASP A 140 23.27 7.15 -7.78
CA ASP A 140 24.68 7.03 -7.43
C ASP A 140 24.95 6.27 -6.13
N HIS A 141 23.97 6.15 -5.22
CA HIS A 141 24.15 5.45 -3.95
C HIS A 141 22.90 4.71 -3.48
N CYS A 142 23.12 3.68 -2.68
CA CYS A 142 22.12 2.87 -2.02
C CYS A 142 22.39 2.83 -0.52
N ILE A 143 21.35 3.04 0.28
CA ILE A 143 21.34 2.85 1.73
C ILE A 143 20.64 1.52 2.00
N CYS A 144 21.39 0.55 2.50
CA CYS A 144 20.87 -0.74 2.92
C CYS A 144 20.71 -0.75 4.43
N VAL A 145 19.51 -1.06 4.90
CA VAL A 145 19.20 -1.19 6.33
C VAL A 145 18.78 -2.63 6.59
N THR A 146 19.65 -3.38 7.23
CA THR A 146 19.41 -4.79 7.56
C THR A 146 19.02 -4.92 9.02
N ALA A 147 17.89 -5.58 9.29
CA ALA A 147 17.51 -6.00 10.63
C ALA A 147 17.45 -7.53 10.66
N ALA A 148 18.32 -8.15 11.46
CA ALA A 148 18.33 -9.59 11.68
C ALA A 148 17.66 -9.92 13.02
N SER A 149 17.52 -11.21 13.31
CA SER A 149 16.93 -11.72 14.56
C SER A 149 17.76 -11.40 15.82
N ASP A 150 18.98 -10.90 15.67
CA ASP A 150 19.87 -10.50 16.76
C ASP A 150 19.50 -9.14 17.40
N GLY A 151 18.49 -8.45 16.87
CA GLY A 151 18.04 -7.16 17.37
C GLY A 151 18.96 -5.99 17.01
N ILE A 152 19.96 -6.20 16.15
CA ILE A 152 20.89 -5.16 15.70
C ILE A 152 20.50 -4.69 14.30
N ILE A 153 20.28 -3.39 14.17
CA ILE A 153 19.96 -2.73 12.90
C ILE A 153 21.26 -2.21 12.29
N ARG A 154 21.58 -2.70 11.10
CA ARG A 154 22.82 -2.38 10.39
C ARG A 154 22.50 -1.46 9.23
N LEU A 155 22.93 -0.21 9.32
CA LEU A 155 22.90 0.74 8.22
C LEU A 155 24.23 0.68 7.48
N ARG A 156 24.17 0.40 6.19
CA ARG A 156 25.31 0.34 5.27
C ARG A 156 25.04 1.21 4.06
N THR A 157 26.05 1.94 3.63
CA THR A 157 25.92 2.81 2.45
C THR A 157 26.89 2.35 1.36
N TYR A 158 26.33 2.12 0.18
CA TYR A 158 27.07 1.67 -1.00
C TYR A 158 26.96 2.69 -2.12
N TYR A 159 28.08 2.96 -2.79
CA TYR A 159 28.09 3.66 -4.06
C TYR A 159 27.73 2.68 -5.18
N CYS A 160 26.84 3.10 -6.08
CA CYS A 160 26.36 2.31 -7.21
C CYS A 160 26.95 2.84 -8.52
N LYS A 161 27.66 1.98 -9.25
CA LYS A 161 28.13 2.24 -10.61
C LYS A 161 27.48 1.26 -11.58
N LEU A 162 26.70 1.78 -12.52
CA LEU A 162 26.09 0.98 -13.59
C LEU A 162 27.17 0.59 -14.62
N LYS A 163 27.32 -0.71 -14.87
CA LYS A 163 28.21 -1.27 -15.90
C LYS A 163 27.40 -1.93 -17.01
N LYS A 164 28.00 -2.06 -18.20
CA LYS A 164 27.41 -2.81 -19.32
C LYS A 164 27.14 -4.25 -18.89
N ASN A 165 26.00 -4.78 -19.29
CA ASN A 165 25.63 -6.14 -18.96
C ASN A 165 26.57 -7.14 -19.67
N PRO A 166 27.20 -8.08 -18.93
CA PRO A 166 28.01 -9.13 -19.56
C PRO A 166 27.19 -10.04 -20.48
N ASN A 167 25.89 -10.17 -20.25
CA ASN A 167 24.99 -11.04 -21.03
C ASN A 167 24.41 -10.33 -22.27
N GLY A 168 24.83 -9.10 -22.58
CA GLY A 168 24.37 -8.36 -23.76
C GLY A 168 22.95 -7.77 -23.66
N LEU A 169 22.26 -7.93 -22.52
CA LEU A 169 20.95 -7.29 -22.31
C LEU A 169 21.08 -5.76 -22.26
N ARG A 170 20.00 -5.07 -22.67
CA ARG A 170 19.88 -3.61 -22.67
C ARG A 170 19.98 -2.99 -21.26
N THR A 171 19.66 -3.74 -20.22
CA THR A 171 19.67 -3.26 -18.82
C THR A 171 21.08 -3.33 -18.22
N PRO A 172 21.62 -2.21 -17.70
CA PRO A 172 22.94 -2.21 -17.06
C PRO A 172 22.90 -2.92 -15.70
N VAL A 173 24.05 -3.48 -15.30
CA VAL A 173 24.20 -4.18 -14.01
C VAL A 173 24.78 -3.23 -12.97
N PRO A 174 24.19 -3.13 -11.76
CA PRO A 174 24.72 -2.31 -10.68
C PRO A 174 25.93 -2.97 -10.03
N PHE A 175 27.07 -2.28 -10.01
CA PHE A 175 28.25 -2.64 -9.23
C PHE A 175 28.31 -1.79 -7.97
N LEU A 176 28.29 -2.43 -6.80
CA LEU A 176 28.26 -1.76 -5.50
C LEU A 176 29.67 -1.68 -4.90
N THR A 177 30.02 -0.55 -4.30
CA THR A 177 31.27 -0.36 -3.57
C THR A 177 30.95 0.31 -2.24
N SER A 178 31.44 -0.22 -1.12
CA SER A 178 31.18 0.36 0.20
C SER A 178 31.74 1.78 0.28
N SER A 179 30.87 2.76 0.57
CA SER A 179 31.23 4.17 0.66
C SER A 179 31.00 4.77 2.05
N GLY A 180 30.29 4.05 2.93
CA GLY A 180 29.95 4.50 4.27
C GLY A 180 29.01 5.72 4.29
N PRO A 181 28.62 6.19 5.49
CA PRO A 181 29.01 5.65 6.79
C PRO A 181 28.30 4.31 7.08
N ASP A 182 28.97 3.47 7.88
CA ASP A 182 28.39 2.24 8.39
C ASP A 182 28.11 2.39 9.88
N MET A 183 26.89 2.05 10.27
CA MET A 183 26.41 2.20 11.63
C MET A 183 25.62 0.97 12.06
N ASP A 184 25.91 0.46 13.25
CA ASP A 184 25.13 -0.58 13.89
C ASP A 184 24.38 0.03 15.07
N PHE A 185 23.08 -0.19 15.11
CA PHE A 185 22.18 0.37 16.10
C PHE A 185 21.50 -0.72 16.92
N THR A 186 21.27 -0.39 18.18
CA THR A 186 20.35 -1.10 19.08
C THR A 186 19.20 -0.16 19.39
N VAL A 187 17.97 -0.64 19.24
CA VAL A 187 16.79 0.15 19.61
C VAL A 187 16.71 0.22 21.13
N ARG A 188 16.47 1.42 21.67
CA ARG A 188 16.33 1.66 23.11
C ARG A 188 14.92 2.15 23.40
N ARG A 189 14.75 3.40 23.84
CA ARG A 189 13.43 3.99 24.09
C ARG A 189 12.78 4.44 22.78
N SER A 190 11.50 4.18 22.64
CA SER A 190 10.62 4.70 21.61
C SER A 190 9.55 5.57 22.26
N GLU A 191 9.15 6.65 21.60
CA GLU A 191 7.96 7.41 21.95
C GLU A 191 7.22 7.75 20.67
N TYR A 192 5.98 7.27 20.56
CA TYR A 192 5.11 7.48 19.41
C TYR A 192 3.87 8.25 19.84
N ALA A 193 3.42 9.19 19.02
CA ALA A 193 2.17 9.90 19.25
C ALA A 193 0.96 8.97 19.23
N ALA A 194 -0.11 9.41 19.89
CA ALA A 194 -1.40 8.75 19.89
C ALA A 194 -1.95 8.55 18.46
N ALA A 195 -2.80 7.53 18.30
CA ALA A 195 -3.34 7.14 17.00
C ALA A 195 -4.08 8.28 16.28
N ASP A 196 -4.77 9.16 17.02
CA ASP A 196 -5.51 10.29 16.45
C ASP A 196 -4.59 11.35 15.84
N VAL A 197 -3.51 11.71 16.54
CA VAL A 197 -2.50 12.64 16.03
C VAL A 197 -1.80 12.03 14.82
N TYR A 198 -1.47 10.75 14.88
CA TYR A 198 -0.85 10.03 13.76
C TYR A 198 -1.80 9.90 12.54
N LYS A 199 -3.11 9.83 12.77
CA LYS A 199 -4.14 9.86 11.71
C LYS A 199 -4.27 11.26 11.11
N ALA A 200 -4.23 12.31 11.93
CA ALA A 200 -4.24 13.69 11.47
C ALA A 200 -3.01 14.01 10.60
N ALA A 201 -1.82 13.57 11.03
CA ALA A 201 -0.56 13.75 10.30
C ALA A 201 -0.55 13.10 8.90
N ARG A 202 -1.30 12.00 8.72
CA ARG A 202 -1.41 11.27 7.44
C ARG A 202 -2.58 11.70 6.56
N ARG A 203 -3.32 12.75 6.95
CA ARG A 203 -4.49 13.21 6.21
C ARG A 203 -4.06 13.83 4.86
N GLN A 204 -4.44 13.19 3.77
CA GLN A 204 -4.21 13.75 2.43
C GLN A 204 -5.14 14.96 2.16
N PRO A 205 -4.62 16.06 1.57
CA PRO A 205 -5.45 17.17 1.13
C PRO A 205 -6.52 16.72 0.13
N LYS A 206 -7.75 17.26 0.27
CA LYS A 206 -8.87 16.92 -0.62
C LYS A 206 -8.58 17.26 -2.09
N ALA A 207 -7.79 18.32 -2.35
CA ALA A 207 -7.39 18.71 -3.70
C ALA A 207 -6.46 17.68 -4.38
N ALA A 208 -5.55 17.07 -3.61
CA ALA A 208 -4.66 16.02 -4.12
C ALA A 208 -5.38 14.66 -4.26
N LYS A 209 -6.45 14.44 -3.48
CA LYS A 209 -7.25 13.22 -3.54
C LYS A 209 -8.33 13.35 -4.62
N ALA A 210 -8.03 12.90 -5.83
CA ALA A 210 -9.02 12.85 -6.91
C ALA A 210 -10.28 12.10 -6.46
N LYS A 211 -11.42 12.80 -6.43
CA LYS A 211 -12.70 12.18 -6.09
C LYS A 211 -13.12 11.31 -7.27
N LYS A 212 -13.06 9.99 -7.10
CA LYS A 212 -13.58 9.05 -8.10
C LYS A 212 -15.10 9.25 -8.23
N VAL A 213 -15.53 9.77 -9.37
CA VAL A 213 -16.95 9.86 -9.71
C VAL A 213 -17.34 8.56 -10.41
N LYS A 214 -18.31 7.84 -9.85
CA LYS A 214 -18.78 6.57 -10.42
C LYS A 214 -19.33 6.82 -11.83
N ASN A 215 -19.11 5.88 -12.75
CA ASN A 215 -19.61 5.91 -14.13
C ASN A 215 -19.11 7.08 -15.00
N LYS A 216 -18.07 7.82 -14.57
CA LYS A 216 -17.45 8.89 -15.35
C LYS A 216 -15.97 8.56 -15.56
N THR A 217 -15.53 8.59 -16.81
CA THR A 217 -14.13 8.38 -17.19
C THR A 217 -13.69 9.45 -18.17
N THR A 218 -12.47 9.94 -18.03
CA THR A 218 -11.85 10.88 -18.98
C THR A 218 -10.95 10.10 -19.93
N ASN A 219 -11.13 10.27 -21.24
CA ASN A 219 -10.28 9.60 -22.23
C ASN A 219 -8.91 10.31 -22.37
N LEU A 220 -8.01 9.74 -23.18
CA LEU A 220 -6.68 10.32 -23.42
C LEU A 220 -6.73 11.72 -24.05
N PHE A 221 -7.82 12.03 -24.77
CA PHE A 221 -8.07 13.33 -25.41
C PHE A 221 -8.74 14.35 -24.47
N GLY A 222 -9.01 13.99 -23.22
CA GLY A 222 -9.62 14.87 -22.22
C GLY A 222 -11.17 14.91 -22.25
N GLU A 223 -11.81 14.14 -23.12
CA GLU A 223 -13.27 14.07 -23.20
C GLU A 223 -13.84 13.26 -22.04
N THR A 224 -14.97 13.71 -21.52
CA THR A 224 -15.69 13.02 -20.45
C THR A 224 -16.67 12.01 -21.03
N ILE A 225 -16.44 10.72 -20.77
CA ILE A 225 -17.34 9.62 -21.14
C ILE A 225 -18.13 9.20 -19.89
N GLY A 226 -19.47 9.20 -20.00
CA GLY A 226 -20.38 8.66 -19.00
C GLY A 226 -20.82 7.26 -19.38
N ARG A 227 -20.69 6.28 -18.48
CA ARG A 227 -21.20 4.91 -18.70
C ARG A 227 -22.62 4.79 -18.15
N LEU A 228 -23.60 4.65 -19.04
CA LEU A 228 -24.96 4.30 -18.67
C LEU A 228 -25.07 2.77 -18.56
N HIS A 229 -25.47 2.28 -17.39
CA HIS A 229 -25.79 0.87 -17.21
C HIS A 229 -27.30 0.70 -17.38
N LEU A 230 -27.71 0.21 -18.55
CA LEU A 230 -29.09 -0.17 -18.79
C LEU A 230 -29.37 -1.53 -18.14
N GLU A 231 -30.51 -1.64 -17.46
CA GLU A 231 -30.98 -2.92 -16.95
C GLU A 231 -31.40 -3.82 -18.11
N LYS A 232 -31.26 -5.14 -17.92
CA LYS A 232 -31.70 -6.12 -18.92
C LYS A 232 -33.23 -6.05 -19.04
N GLN A 233 -33.74 -5.58 -20.17
CA GLN A 233 -35.17 -5.51 -20.43
C GLN A 233 -35.74 -6.92 -20.60
N ASN A 234 -36.71 -7.30 -19.75
CA ASN A 234 -37.40 -8.59 -19.86
C ASN A 234 -38.66 -8.43 -20.71
N ILE A 235 -38.51 -8.65 -22.02
CA ILE A 235 -39.58 -8.48 -23.02
C ILE A 235 -40.59 -9.62 -22.96
N ASP A 236 -40.18 -10.80 -22.47
CA ASP A 236 -41.06 -11.98 -22.40
C ASP A 236 -42.23 -11.78 -21.42
N LYS A 237 -42.05 -10.91 -20.42
CA LYS A 237 -43.13 -10.52 -19.49
C LYS A 237 -44.06 -9.44 -20.06
N MET A 238 -43.68 -8.78 -21.16
CA MET A 238 -44.52 -7.77 -21.80
C MET A 238 -45.55 -8.47 -22.69
N GLY A 239 -46.75 -8.68 -22.15
CA GLY A 239 -47.88 -9.12 -22.95
C GLY A 239 -48.29 -8.04 -23.96
N GLY A 240 -48.27 -8.39 -25.25
CA GLY A 240 -48.87 -7.56 -26.30
C GLY A 240 -50.40 -7.48 -26.15
N LYS A 241 -51.01 -6.45 -26.74
CA LYS A 241 -52.47 -6.31 -26.78
C LYS A 241 -53.08 -7.47 -27.56
N ARG A 242 -53.82 -8.35 -26.89
CA ARG A 242 -54.58 -9.43 -27.55
C ARG A 242 -55.78 -8.86 -28.28
N VAL A 243 -55.63 -8.63 -29.59
CA VAL A 243 -56.74 -8.18 -30.46
C VAL A 243 -57.81 -9.27 -30.58
N LYS A 244 -59.03 -8.86 -30.97
CA LYS A 244 -60.20 -9.76 -31.05
C LYS A 244 -59.92 -11.02 -31.88
N ALA A 245 -59.19 -10.88 -32.99
CA ALA A 245 -58.79 -12.00 -33.85
C ALA A 245 -57.95 -13.05 -33.10
N LEU A 246 -56.93 -12.63 -32.33
CA LEU A 246 -56.08 -13.53 -31.55
C LEU A 246 -56.84 -14.19 -30.39
N ARG A 247 -57.84 -13.52 -29.82
CA ARG A 247 -58.71 -14.10 -28.79
C ARG A 247 -59.64 -15.17 -29.36
N ILE A 248 -60.12 -14.99 -30.58
CA ILE A 248 -60.96 -15.98 -31.27
C ILE A 248 -60.11 -17.19 -31.66
N ALA A 249 -58.95 -16.96 -32.30
CA ALA A 249 -58.03 -18.04 -32.67
C ALA A 249 -57.61 -18.89 -31.45
N GLY A 250 -57.30 -18.25 -30.31
CA GLY A 250 -56.97 -18.97 -29.09
C GLY A 250 -58.13 -19.75 -28.45
N LYS A 251 -59.39 -19.37 -28.72
CA LYS A 251 -60.55 -20.16 -28.29
C LYS A 251 -60.75 -21.38 -29.17
N ILE A 252 -60.67 -21.21 -30.49
CA ILE A 252 -60.81 -22.30 -31.46
C ILE A 252 -59.73 -23.36 -31.21
N ALA A 253 -58.46 -22.95 -31.06
CA ALA A 253 -57.37 -23.87 -30.79
C ALA A 253 -57.56 -24.64 -29.47
N LYS A 254 -58.14 -24.00 -28.45
CA LYS A 254 -58.44 -24.66 -27.18
C LYS A 254 -59.62 -25.65 -27.30
N GLU A 255 -60.66 -25.27 -28.03
CA GLU A 255 -61.80 -26.17 -28.31
C GLU A 255 -61.35 -27.39 -29.15
N GLU A 256 -60.42 -27.21 -30.10
CA GLU A 256 -59.79 -28.31 -30.84
C GLU A 256 -58.93 -29.22 -29.94
N GLU A 257 -58.16 -28.63 -29.02
CA GLU A 257 -57.33 -29.37 -28.05
C GLU A 257 -58.21 -30.15 -27.05
N ASP A 258 -59.23 -29.52 -26.48
CA ASP A 258 -60.18 -30.15 -25.57
C ASP A 258 -60.94 -31.29 -26.28
N ALA A 259 -61.34 -31.11 -27.55
CA ALA A 259 -61.98 -32.16 -28.35
C ALA A 259 -61.03 -33.32 -28.70
N ALA A 260 -59.74 -33.04 -28.93
CA ALA A 260 -58.73 -34.07 -29.15
C ALA A 260 -58.50 -34.91 -27.89
N ILE A 261 -58.43 -34.26 -26.71
CA ILE A 261 -58.32 -34.93 -25.41
C ILE A 261 -59.56 -35.79 -25.16
N GLU A 262 -60.76 -35.28 -25.41
CA GLU A 262 -62.00 -36.05 -25.20
C GLU A 262 -62.11 -37.25 -26.15
N ALA A 263 -61.66 -37.12 -27.40
CA ALA A 263 -61.60 -38.24 -28.34
C ALA A 263 -60.57 -39.31 -27.91
N GLU A 264 -59.44 -38.91 -27.32
CA GLU A 264 -58.44 -39.83 -26.77
C GLU A 264 -59.00 -40.54 -25.53
N LEU A 265 -59.66 -39.81 -24.62
CA LEU A 265 -60.31 -40.38 -23.43
C LEU A 265 -61.42 -41.39 -23.80
N GLN A 266 -62.20 -41.11 -24.85
CA GLN A 266 -63.22 -42.03 -25.34
C GLN A 266 -62.62 -43.30 -25.95
N ARG A 267 -61.46 -43.20 -26.63
CA ARG A 267 -60.73 -44.37 -27.12
C ARG A 267 -60.19 -45.21 -25.98
N GLU A 268 -59.54 -44.58 -25.00
CA GLU A 268 -59.03 -45.26 -23.81
C GLU A 268 -60.16 -45.93 -23.02
N GLY A 269 -61.29 -45.25 -22.83
CA GLY A 269 -62.47 -45.83 -22.18
C GLY A 269 -63.05 -47.03 -22.94
N ALA A 270 -63.08 -46.98 -24.28
CA ALA A 270 -63.54 -48.10 -25.11
C ALA A 270 -62.56 -49.30 -25.09
N GLU A 271 -61.26 -49.06 -24.96
CA GLU A 271 -60.25 -50.11 -24.78
C GLU A 271 -60.35 -50.75 -23.40
N LEU A 272 -60.44 -49.93 -22.34
CA LEU A 272 -60.64 -50.39 -20.97
C LEU A 272 -61.92 -51.23 -20.82
N GLY A 273 -63.03 -50.82 -21.45
CA GLY A 273 -64.27 -51.60 -21.44
C GLY A 273 -64.13 -52.98 -22.11
N LYS A 274 -63.33 -53.08 -23.18
CA LYS A 274 -63.03 -54.36 -23.83
C LYS A 274 -62.14 -55.26 -22.97
N GLU A 275 -61.12 -54.68 -22.33
CA GLU A 275 -60.24 -55.41 -21.41
C GLU A 275 -60.99 -55.88 -20.15
N PHE A 276 -61.86 -55.05 -19.58
CA PHE A 276 -62.72 -55.41 -18.45
C PHE A 276 -63.63 -56.59 -18.79
N LYS A 277 -64.30 -56.55 -19.95
CA LYS A 277 -65.13 -57.67 -20.44
C LYS A 277 -64.30 -58.95 -20.62
N ALA A 278 -63.08 -58.84 -21.14
CA ALA A 278 -62.20 -59.98 -21.35
C ALA A 278 -61.72 -60.62 -20.03
N THR A 279 -61.57 -59.82 -18.97
CA THR A 279 -61.00 -60.26 -17.67
C THR A 279 -62.07 -60.78 -16.72
N MET A 280 -63.21 -60.10 -16.63
CA MET A 280 -64.25 -60.39 -15.64
C MET A 280 -65.42 -61.23 -16.20
N GLY A 281 -65.50 -61.42 -17.52
CA GLY A 281 -66.48 -62.29 -18.17
C GLY A 281 -67.91 -61.72 -18.24
N TYR A 282 -68.12 -60.49 -17.78
CA TYR A 282 -69.35 -59.70 -17.89
C TYR A 282 -68.99 -58.24 -18.18
N THR A 283 -69.93 -57.44 -18.69
CA THR A 283 -69.75 -55.99 -18.89
C THR A 283 -70.27 -55.21 -17.69
N GLU A 284 -69.80 -53.98 -17.47
CA GLU A 284 -70.33 -53.12 -16.40
C GLU A 284 -71.84 -52.85 -16.54
N GLU A 285 -72.38 -52.91 -17.76
CA GLU A 285 -73.82 -52.84 -18.05
C GLU A 285 -74.58 -54.12 -17.63
N ASP A 286 -73.91 -55.27 -17.47
CA ASP A 286 -74.52 -56.53 -17.00
C ASP A 286 -74.62 -56.58 -15.46
N MET A 287 -73.99 -55.65 -14.73
CA MET A 287 -74.06 -55.52 -13.27
C MET A 287 -75.06 -54.45 -12.78
N ALA A 288 -75.76 -53.78 -13.69
CA ALA A 288 -76.78 -52.75 -13.43
C ALA A 288 -78.19 -53.29 -13.71
#